data_AF-A0A2H9NUU2-F1
#
_entry.id   AF-A0A2H9NUU2-F1
#
_cell.length_a   1.000
_cell.length_b   1.000
_cell.length_c   1.000
_cell.angle_alpha   90.00
_cell.angle_beta   90.00
_cell.angle_gamma   90.00
#
_symmetry.space_group_name_H-M   'P 1'
#
loop_
_entity.id
_entity.type
_entity.pdbx_description
1 polymer ?
#
loop_
_entity_poly.entity_id
_entity_poly.type
_entity_poly.pdbx_seq_one_letter_code
_entity_poly.pdbx_strand_id
1 'polypeptide(L)'
;MLQFNPYQADNPARGAGFVGRETQLLQATTLATQSKDAAVLGYSRWGKTSLLQALVGSGGVIDGIDVIYLGYSGNSLDAFLHQLQDALTLSGPNTVQLANKSTASQTLHALSSGYQDSGKMLLVLMDETEQLFRDSSIVHQFRDYNQQLPAVSFLYAIFPHVFERMQESSSRFQDTVTMIPLTPFNLEQTRALVTLCQDSDAMRGLAQIPQRLMYLLTFDPFRVEEGLTQRVQEVTGGFPFLVQTYMKMLVDYAAEQGKEPLYLNNEIAAAMEVHFTDAIRPQISHLWNAFSSLQRTMILYVLKNPGITDEGLWKATESFHVKNDSVYLGALSPLTYTRGVGLVTDGNTFAIPGSAVRASLLRYTERMS
;
A
#
# COMPACT_ATOMS: atom_id res chain seq x y z
N MET A 1 10.16 -22.54 8.41
CA MET A 1 10.32 -21.30 9.18
C MET A 1 9.20 -20.36 8.78
N LEU A 2 8.33 -19.95 9.71
CA LEU A 2 7.34 -18.90 9.48
C LEU A 2 8.10 -17.57 9.37
N GLN A 3 8.15 -17.02 8.17
CA GLN A 3 8.90 -15.82 7.85
C GLN A 3 8.11 -14.59 8.23
N PHE A 4 8.68 -13.80 9.13
CA PHE A 4 8.18 -12.48 9.47
C PHE A 4 8.21 -11.58 8.23
N ASN A 5 7.04 -11.07 7.86
CA ASN A 5 6.84 -10.18 6.72
C ASN A 5 6.01 -8.97 7.14
N PRO A 6 6.66 -7.83 7.43
CA PRO A 6 5.95 -6.66 7.91
C PRO A 6 5.00 -6.05 6.87
N TYR A 7 5.18 -6.39 5.59
CA TYR A 7 4.40 -5.90 4.46
C TYR A 7 3.62 -7.00 3.74
N GLN A 8 3.32 -8.13 4.40
CA GLN A 8 2.43 -9.15 3.83
C GLN A 8 1.00 -8.64 3.87
N ALA A 9 0.25 -8.82 2.77
CA ALA A 9 -1.15 -8.42 2.74
C ALA A 9 -1.99 -9.19 3.77
N ASP A 10 -1.71 -10.49 3.96
CA ASP A 10 -2.53 -11.38 4.79
C ASP A 10 -2.17 -11.31 6.29
N ASN A 11 -0.98 -10.81 6.65
CA ASN A 11 -0.52 -10.71 8.03
C ASN A 11 0.63 -9.68 8.19
N PRO A 12 0.37 -8.38 7.99
CA PRO A 12 1.37 -7.35 8.17
C PRO A 12 1.77 -7.21 9.63
N ALA A 13 3.01 -6.76 9.86
CA ALA A 13 3.51 -6.56 11.22
C ALA A 13 2.75 -5.42 11.90
N ARG A 14 2.58 -5.56 13.21
CA ARG A 14 2.00 -4.54 14.09
C ARG A 14 3.07 -4.06 15.08
N GLY A 15 2.95 -2.82 15.53
CA GLY A 15 3.86 -2.23 16.52
C GLY A 15 5.30 -2.13 16.02
N ALA A 16 6.28 -2.48 16.85
CA ALA A 16 7.71 -2.30 16.58
C ALA A 16 8.24 -3.03 15.31
N GLY A 17 7.48 -3.97 14.76
CA GLY A 17 7.83 -4.65 13.51
C GLY A 17 7.45 -3.89 12.22
N PHE A 18 6.63 -2.84 12.31
CA PHE A 18 6.26 -2.01 11.16
C PHE A 18 7.27 -0.86 11.00
N VAL A 19 8.16 -0.96 10.01
CA VAL A 19 9.30 -0.05 9.83
C VAL A 19 9.26 0.72 8.52
N GLY A 20 9.79 1.94 8.52
CA GLY A 20 9.97 2.78 7.32
C GLY A 20 8.74 3.62 6.94
N ARG A 21 7.72 3.66 7.79
CA ARG A 21 6.46 4.43 7.60
C ARG A 21 5.98 5.11 8.88
N GLU A 22 6.87 5.31 9.84
CA GLU A 22 6.60 5.86 11.17
C GLU A 22 5.97 7.26 11.06
N THR A 23 6.48 8.10 10.16
CA THR A 23 5.93 9.43 9.88
C THR A 23 4.49 9.34 9.35
N GLN A 24 4.22 8.46 8.38
CA GLN A 24 2.87 8.30 7.81
C GLN A 24 1.90 7.67 8.80
N LEU A 25 2.36 6.73 9.63
CA LEU A 25 1.57 6.15 10.71
C LEU A 25 1.21 7.20 11.77
N LEU A 26 2.17 8.06 12.15
CA LEU A 26 1.93 9.17 13.06
C LEU A 26 0.94 10.19 12.47
N GLN A 27 1.08 10.52 11.18
CA GLN A 27 0.13 11.39 10.47
C GLN A 27 -1.28 10.79 10.48
N ALA A 28 -1.42 9.50 10.13
CA ALA A 28 -2.72 8.81 10.14
C ALA A 28 -3.34 8.76 11.55
N THR A 29 -2.53 8.48 12.58
CA THR A 29 -2.95 8.48 13.98
C THR A 29 -3.41 9.87 14.43
N THR A 30 -2.67 10.91 14.05
CA THR A 30 -3.02 12.30 14.40
C THR A 30 -4.32 12.74 13.71
N LEU A 31 -4.53 12.36 12.45
CA LEU A 31 -5.75 12.70 11.72
C LEU A 31 -6.96 11.93 12.27
N ALA A 32 -6.78 10.65 12.62
CA ALA A 32 -7.78 9.86 13.32
C ALA A 32 -8.20 10.50 14.65
N THR A 33 -7.25 10.90 15.50
CA THR A 33 -7.55 11.55 16.80
C THR A 33 -8.23 12.91 16.66
N GLN A 34 -7.98 13.61 15.55
CA GLN A 34 -8.69 14.83 15.19
C GLN A 34 -10.04 14.59 14.51
N SER A 35 -10.44 13.32 14.33
CA SER A 35 -11.65 12.91 13.61
C SER A 35 -11.77 13.53 12.22
N LYS A 36 -10.63 13.61 11.53
CA LYS A 36 -10.55 14.13 10.16
C LYS A 36 -10.49 12.99 9.16
N ASP A 37 -11.24 13.16 8.09
CA ASP A 37 -11.12 12.28 6.94
C ASP A 37 -9.73 12.44 6.31
N ALA A 38 -9.15 11.30 5.94
CA ALA A 38 -7.82 11.26 5.35
C ALA A 38 -7.70 10.17 4.30
N ALA A 39 -6.74 10.31 3.39
CA ALA A 39 -6.49 9.35 2.34
C ALA A 39 -5.00 8.96 2.31
N VAL A 40 -4.72 7.68 2.53
CA VAL A 40 -3.41 7.08 2.32
C VAL A 40 -3.25 6.81 0.82
N LEU A 41 -2.47 7.67 0.16
CA LEU A 41 -2.29 7.65 -1.28
C LEU A 41 -1.05 6.86 -1.65
N GLY A 42 -1.20 5.78 -2.39
CA GLY A 42 -0.02 5.04 -2.85
C GLY A 42 -0.37 3.90 -3.76
N TYR A 43 0.52 3.58 -4.69
CA TYR A 43 0.30 2.49 -5.64
C TYR A 43 0.39 1.10 -4.99
N SER A 44 0.05 0.06 -5.75
CA SER A 44 0.06 -1.31 -5.21
C SER A 44 1.46 -1.69 -4.74
N ARG A 45 1.49 -2.42 -3.61
CA ARG A 45 2.71 -2.85 -2.90
C ARG A 45 3.53 -1.73 -2.26
N TRP A 46 2.99 -0.52 -2.12
CA TRP A 46 3.66 0.60 -1.41
C TRP A 46 3.42 0.58 0.11
N GLY A 47 2.63 -0.39 0.59
CA GLY A 47 2.36 -0.59 2.02
C GLY A 47 1.11 0.12 2.54
N LYS A 48 0.12 0.45 1.69
CA LYS A 48 -1.17 1.03 2.12
C LYS A 48 -1.89 0.13 3.14
N THR A 49 -2.18 -1.11 2.73
CA THR A 49 -2.81 -2.14 3.58
C THR A 49 -2.03 -2.36 4.87
N SER A 50 -0.71 -2.49 4.78
CA SER A 50 0.14 -2.68 5.96
C SER A 50 0.10 -1.49 6.91
N LEU A 51 0.05 -0.26 6.39
CA LEU A 51 -0.12 0.94 7.22
C LEU A 51 -1.49 0.97 7.90
N LEU A 52 -2.57 0.69 7.16
CA LEU A 52 -3.91 0.63 7.76
C LEU A 52 -3.98 -0.45 8.85
N GLN A 53 -3.44 -1.62 8.61
CA GLN A 53 -3.46 -2.70 9.59
C GLN A 53 -2.53 -2.44 10.79
N ALA A 54 -1.41 -1.73 10.59
CA ALA A 54 -0.58 -1.23 11.69
C ALA A 54 -1.33 -0.23 12.56
N LEU A 55 -2.20 0.60 11.96
CA LEU A 55 -3.05 1.56 12.65
C LEU A 55 -4.13 0.91 13.52
N VAL A 56 -4.75 -0.19 13.07
CA VAL A 56 -5.76 -0.96 13.87
C VAL A 56 -5.16 -1.50 15.18
N GLY A 57 -3.87 -1.87 15.16
CA GLY A 57 -3.21 -2.52 16.28
C GLY A 57 -3.87 -3.85 16.68
N SER A 58 -3.66 -4.29 17.93
CA SER A 58 -4.25 -5.53 18.48
C SER A 58 -5.58 -5.31 19.23
N GLY A 59 -6.04 -4.06 19.35
CA GLY A 59 -7.19 -3.70 20.19
C GLY A 59 -8.35 -3.00 19.48
N GLY A 60 -8.19 -2.58 18.21
CA GLY A 60 -9.27 -1.88 17.49
C GLY A 60 -9.65 -0.54 18.11
N VAL A 61 -8.74 0.08 18.89
CA VAL A 61 -8.95 1.38 19.53
C VAL A 61 -7.67 2.20 19.39
N ILE A 62 -7.79 3.47 19.00
CA ILE A 62 -6.70 4.45 18.91
C ILE A 62 -7.07 5.64 19.79
N ASP A 63 -6.33 5.85 20.89
CA ASP A 63 -6.54 6.98 21.81
C ASP A 63 -8.02 7.21 22.20
N GLY A 64 -8.77 6.11 22.39
CA GLY A 64 -10.19 6.14 22.77
C GLY A 64 -11.19 6.20 21.60
N ILE A 65 -10.70 6.16 20.36
CA ILE A 65 -11.51 6.07 19.13
C ILE A 65 -11.65 4.61 18.73
N ASP A 66 -12.88 4.15 18.54
CA ASP A 66 -13.14 2.79 18.05
C ASP A 66 -12.76 2.71 16.57
N VAL A 67 -12.10 1.63 16.14
CA VAL A 67 -11.54 1.48 14.80
C VAL A 67 -12.08 0.23 14.14
N ILE A 68 -12.57 0.38 12.91
CA ILE A 68 -13.05 -0.73 12.09
C ILE A 68 -12.22 -0.80 10.82
N TYR A 69 -11.71 -1.99 10.52
CA TYR A 69 -11.03 -2.28 9.28
C TYR A 69 -11.99 -2.93 8.29
N LEU A 70 -12.10 -2.35 7.11
CA LEU A 70 -12.96 -2.83 6.03
C LEU A 70 -12.12 -3.09 4.78
N GLY A 71 -11.86 -4.36 4.47
CA GLY A 71 -11.32 -4.76 3.17
C GLY A 71 -12.46 -4.85 2.15
N TYR A 72 -12.64 -3.80 1.35
CA TYR A 72 -13.80 -3.69 0.48
C TYR A 72 -13.61 -4.47 -0.83
N SER A 73 -14.55 -5.37 -1.12
CA SER A 73 -14.50 -6.21 -2.32
C SER A 73 -15.67 -5.99 -3.29
N GLY A 74 -16.50 -4.97 -3.06
CA GLY A 74 -17.71 -4.69 -3.84
C GLY A 74 -17.51 -3.65 -4.96
N ASN A 75 -18.62 -3.25 -5.60
CA ASN A 75 -18.65 -2.17 -6.58
C ASN A 75 -19.87 -1.23 -6.45
N SER A 76 -20.60 -1.27 -5.33
CA SER A 76 -21.76 -0.42 -5.06
C SER A 76 -21.76 0.12 -3.63
N LEU A 77 -22.46 1.24 -3.44
CA LEU A 77 -22.66 1.82 -2.11
C LEU A 77 -23.41 0.86 -1.18
N ASP A 78 -24.44 0.18 -1.68
CA ASP A 78 -25.18 -0.81 -0.88
C ASP A 78 -24.29 -1.97 -0.42
N ALA A 79 -23.42 -2.49 -1.28
CA ALA A 79 -22.47 -3.53 -0.91
C ALA A 79 -21.49 -3.05 0.16
N PHE A 80 -21.04 -1.79 0.07
CA PHE A 80 -20.20 -1.17 1.09
C PHE A 80 -20.92 -1.08 2.43
N LEU A 81 -22.16 -0.57 2.44
CA LEU A 81 -22.94 -0.41 3.66
C LEU A 81 -23.23 -1.75 4.34
N HIS A 82 -23.51 -2.81 3.56
CA HIS A 82 -23.66 -4.16 4.08
C HIS A 82 -22.38 -4.71 4.71
N GLN A 83 -21.23 -4.60 4.03
CA GLN A 83 -19.95 -5.07 4.60
C GLN A 83 -19.57 -4.29 5.87
N LEU A 84 -19.86 -3.00 5.92
CA LEU A 84 -19.62 -2.18 7.11
C LEU A 84 -20.54 -2.60 8.27
N GLN A 85 -21.81 -2.91 8.01
CA GLN A 85 -22.74 -3.46 8.99
C GLN A 85 -22.25 -4.80 9.55
N ASP A 86 -21.75 -5.68 8.69
CA ASP A 86 -21.19 -6.97 9.11
C ASP A 86 -19.95 -6.78 9.99
N ALA A 87 -19.03 -5.89 9.59
CA ALA A 87 -17.83 -5.57 10.35
C ALA A 87 -18.15 -4.96 11.73
N LEU A 88 -19.15 -4.08 11.80
CA LEU A 88 -19.66 -3.50 13.04
C LEU A 88 -20.21 -4.57 14.00
N THR A 89 -20.96 -5.53 13.47
CA THR A 89 -21.58 -6.61 14.26
C THR A 89 -20.52 -7.55 14.85
N LEU A 90 -19.44 -7.79 14.12
CA LEU A 90 -18.33 -8.66 14.55
C LEU A 90 -17.40 -8.00 15.58
N SER A 91 -17.40 -6.67 15.69
CA SER A 91 -16.42 -5.91 16.49
C SER A 91 -16.76 -5.76 18.00
N GLY A 92 -17.90 -6.27 18.49
CA GLY A 92 -18.15 -6.37 19.95
C GLY A 92 -19.62 -6.18 20.41
N PRO A 93 -19.90 -6.36 21.72
CA PRO A 93 -21.27 -6.49 22.25
C PRO A 93 -22.12 -5.20 22.25
N ASN A 94 -21.51 -4.01 22.16
CA ASN A 94 -22.25 -2.74 22.14
C ASN A 94 -22.83 -2.40 20.76
N THR A 95 -22.43 -3.08 19.68
CA THR A 95 -22.96 -2.92 18.32
C THR A 95 -24.15 -3.84 18.04
N VAL A 96 -24.38 -4.87 18.87
CA VAL A 96 -25.33 -5.97 18.62
C VAL A 96 -26.81 -5.52 18.72
N GLN A 97 -27.13 -4.42 19.41
CA GLN A 97 -28.53 -3.98 19.53
C GLN A 97 -29.08 -3.25 18.30
N LEU A 98 -28.23 -2.82 17.36
CA LEU A 98 -28.64 -2.07 16.17
C LEU A 98 -29.02 -2.97 14.98
N ALA A 99 -28.65 -4.25 14.99
CA ALA A 99 -28.77 -5.15 13.84
C ALA A 99 -30.21 -5.57 13.47
N ASN A 100 -31.21 -5.30 14.31
CA ASN A 100 -32.53 -5.93 14.15
C ASN A 100 -33.63 -5.08 13.50
N LYS A 101 -33.40 -3.83 13.11
CA LYS A 101 -34.42 -3.01 12.43
C LYS A 101 -33.78 -1.88 11.60
N SER A 102 -33.48 -2.09 10.31
CA SER A 102 -33.38 -1.04 9.27
C SER A 102 -32.55 -1.42 8.02
N THR A 103 -32.56 -0.56 6.98
CA THR A 103 -31.55 -0.57 5.89
C THR A 103 -30.16 -0.25 6.43
N ALA A 104 -29.08 -0.70 5.78
CA ALA A 104 -27.70 -0.51 6.26
C ALA A 104 -27.33 0.99 6.46
N SER A 105 -27.88 1.88 5.63
CA SER A 105 -27.77 3.35 5.78
C SER A 105 -28.33 3.86 7.11
N GLN A 106 -29.52 3.40 7.50
CA GLN A 106 -30.18 3.75 8.76
C GLN A 106 -29.45 3.17 9.99
N THR A 107 -28.87 1.96 9.87
CA THR A 107 -28.05 1.34 10.93
C THR A 107 -26.84 2.19 11.27
N LEU A 108 -26.17 2.73 10.26
CA LEU A 108 -25.00 3.59 10.43
C LEU A 108 -25.33 5.00 10.91
N HIS A 109 -26.46 5.59 10.52
CA HIS A 109 -26.93 6.84 11.15
C HIS A 109 -27.20 6.63 12.63
N ALA A 110 -27.92 5.58 12.99
CA ALA A 110 -28.20 5.26 14.37
C ALA A 110 -26.91 4.96 15.15
N LEU A 111 -25.92 4.33 14.51
CA LEU A 111 -24.59 4.14 15.08
C LEU A 111 -23.89 5.48 15.30
N SER A 112 -23.81 6.34 14.28
CA SER A 112 -23.19 7.66 14.40
C SER A 112 -23.86 8.50 15.49
N SER A 113 -25.19 8.47 15.60
CA SER A 113 -25.92 9.13 16.68
C SER A 113 -25.56 8.55 18.04
N GLY A 114 -25.48 7.22 18.19
CA GLY A 114 -25.07 6.60 19.45
C GLY A 114 -23.63 6.92 19.87
N TYR A 115 -22.71 7.00 18.91
CA TYR A 115 -21.33 7.46 19.16
C TYR A 115 -21.32 8.94 19.57
N GLN A 116 -22.08 9.79 18.88
CA GLN A 116 -22.23 11.19 19.22
C GLN A 116 -22.78 11.39 20.64
N ASP A 117 -23.85 10.67 21.01
CA ASP A 117 -24.49 10.76 22.32
C ASP A 117 -23.58 10.28 23.47
N SER A 118 -22.69 9.33 23.17
CA SER A 118 -21.70 8.83 24.13
C SER A 118 -20.38 9.62 24.14
N GLY A 119 -20.25 10.66 23.30
CA GLY A 119 -19.02 11.44 23.15
C GLY A 119 -17.85 10.63 22.58
N LYS A 120 -18.13 9.52 21.89
CA LYS A 120 -17.15 8.66 21.25
C LYS A 120 -17.09 8.93 19.75
N MET A 121 -15.97 8.52 19.14
CA MET A 121 -15.77 8.60 17.70
C MET A 121 -15.48 7.21 17.13
N LEU A 122 -15.91 7.01 15.88
CA LEU A 122 -15.60 5.84 15.08
C LEU A 122 -14.67 6.24 13.93
N LEU A 123 -13.61 5.46 13.74
CA LEU A 123 -12.77 5.52 12.56
C LEU A 123 -13.02 4.28 11.69
N VAL A 124 -13.40 4.49 10.44
CA VAL A 124 -13.54 3.42 9.44
C VAL A 124 -12.34 3.45 8.50
N LEU A 125 -11.49 2.43 8.57
CA LEU A 125 -10.38 2.20 7.66
C LEU A 125 -10.91 1.45 6.43
N MET A 126 -10.86 2.09 5.27
CA MET A 126 -11.37 1.50 4.05
C MET A 126 -10.21 1.10 3.15
N ASP A 127 -9.99 -0.20 2.98
CA ASP A 127 -9.00 -0.77 2.07
C ASP A 127 -9.66 -1.27 0.77
N GLU A 128 -8.89 -1.34 -0.31
CA GLU A 128 -9.33 -1.76 -1.65
C GLU A 128 -10.53 -0.95 -2.22
N THR A 129 -10.64 0.32 -1.83
CA THR A 129 -11.77 1.20 -2.16
C THR A 129 -11.81 1.69 -3.60
N GLU A 130 -10.78 1.38 -4.39
CA GLU A 130 -10.61 2.00 -5.70
C GLU A 130 -11.67 1.54 -6.70
N GLN A 131 -12.37 0.43 -6.44
CA GLN A 131 -13.51 0.01 -7.24
C GLN A 131 -14.76 0.85 -6.96
N LEU A 132 -14.96 1.26 -5.70
CA LEU A 132 -16.12 2.06 -5.28
C LEU A 132 -16.09 3.46 -5.91
N PHE A 133 -14.91 4.10 -5.90
CA PHE A 133 -14.75 5.50 -6.30
C PHE A 133 -14.44 5.71 -7.79
N ARG A 134 -14.52 4.65 -8.62
CA ARG A 134 -14.44 4.77 -10.08
C ARG A 134 -15.68 5.41 -10.70
N ASP A 135 -16.82 5.29 -10.04
CA ASP A 135 -18.09 5.87 -10.47
C ASP A 135 -18.31 7.21 -9.74
N SER A 136 -18.34 8.31 -10.50
CA SER A 136 -18.55 9.65 -9.95
C SER A 136 -19.91 9.80 -9.26
N SER A 137 -20.93 9.04 -9.68
CA SER A 137 -22.24 9.03 -9.01
C SER A 137 -22.15 8.46 -7.60
N ILE A 138 -21.34 7.43 -7.39
CA ILE A 138 -21.08 6.84 -6.07
C ILE A 138 -20.29 7.82 -5.20
N VAL A 139 -19.29 8.52 -5.76
CA VAL A 139 -18.53 9.55 -5.03
C VAL A 139 -19.46 10.63 -4.47
N HIS A 140 -20.44 11.11 -5.26
CA HIS A 140 -21.43 12.08 -4.80
C HIS A 140 -22.36 11.53 -3.71
N GLN A 141 -22.85 10.30 -3.86
CA GLN A 141 -23.69 9.67 -2.84
C GLN A 141 -22.93 9.45 -1.54
N PHE A 142 -21.69 8.97 -1.62
CA PHE A 142 -20.82 8.76 -0.46
C PHE A 142 -20.52 10.07 0.26
N ARG A 143 -20.30 11.17 -0.48
CA ARG A 143 -20.16 12.52 0.09
C ARG A 143 -21.40 12.93 0.89
N ASP A 144 -22.57 12.84 0.29
CA ASP A 144 -23.83 13.26 0.92
C ASP A 144 -24.13 12.42 2.16
N TYR A 145 -23.73 11.14 2.10
CA TYR A 145 -23.82 10.21 3.19
C TYR A 145 -22.87 10.54 4.35
N ASN A 146 -21.58 10.80 4.06
CA ASN A 146 -20.57 11.12 5.08
C ASN A 146 -20.92 12.39 5.87
N GLN A 147 -21.52 13.41 5.23
CA GLN A 147 -21.98 14.63 5.91
C GLN A 147 -23.02 14.41 7.01
N GLN A 148 -23.70 13.27 6.97
CA GLN A 148 -24.77 12.91 7.90
C GLN A 148 -24.25 12.00 9.04
N LEU A 149 -22.93 11.78 9.13
CA LEU A 149 -22.29 10.91 10.12
C LEU A 149 -21.26 11.71 10.98
N PRO A 150 -21.69 12.64 11.83
CA PRO A 150 -20.79 13.56 12.54
C PRO A 150 -19.82 12.90 13.54
N ALA A 151 -20.07 11.64 13.92
CA ALA A 151 -19.21 10.89 14.84
C ALA A 151 -18.34 9.83 14.14
N VAL A 152 -18.36 9.81 12.80
CA VAL A 152 -17.63 8.84 11.99
C VAL A 152 -16.62 9.59 11.14
N SER A 153 -15.39 9.09 11.11
CA SER A 153 -14.33 9.55 10.22
C SER A 153 -13.83 8.39 9.37
N PHE A 154 -13.33 8.71 8.18
CA PHE A 154 -12.88 7.73 7.22
C PHE A 154 -11.40 7.90 6.89
N LEU A 155 -10.65 6.79 6.89
CA LEU A 155 -9.30 6.72 6.34
C LEU A 155 -9.30 5.81 5.13
N TYR A 156 -9.15 6.39 3.95
CA TYR A 156 -9.17 5.68 2.68
C TYR A 156 -7.76 5.20 2.30
N ALA A 157 -7.54 3.90 2.09
CA ALA A 157 -6.44 3.44 1.25
C ALA A 157 -6.92 3.47 -0.20
N ILE A 158 -6.32 4.38 -0.95
CA ILE A 158 -6.74 4.67 -2.31
C ILE A 158 -5.52 5.00 -3.14
N PHE A 159 -5.65 4.83 -4.44
CA PHE A 159 -4.60 5.22 -5.32
C PHE A 159 -4.68 6.70 -5.73
N PRO A 160 -3.53 7.37 -5.99
CA PRO A 160 -3.47 8.82 -6.27
C PRO A 160 -4.46 9.33 -7.32
N HIS A 161 -4.51 8.76 -8.53
CA HIS A 161 -5.38 9.33 -9.57
C HIS A 161 -6.88 9.01 -9.43
N VAL A 162 -7.28 8.02 -8.63
CA VAL A 162 -8.70 7.81 -8.28
C VAL A 162 -9.07 8.85 -7.24
N PHE A 163 -8.15 9.16 -6.32
CA PHE A 163 -8.32 10.26 -5.38
C PHE A 163 -8.42 11.61 -6.09
N GLU A 164 -7.56 11.91 -7.07
CA GLU A 164 -7.66 13.13 -7.89
C GLU A 164 -9.04 13.23 -8.57
N ARG A 165 -9.52 12.17 -9.20
CA ARG A 165 -10.87 12.14 -9.80
C ARG A 165 -11.97 12.33 -8.77
N MET A 166 -11.81 11.76 -7.58
CA MET A 166 -12.74 11.94 -6.46
C MET A 166 -12.79 13.42 -6.03
N GLN A 167 -11.64 14.11 -6.01
CA GLN A 167 -11.53 15.54 -5.72
C GLN A 167 -12.12 16.40 -6.85
N GLU A 168 -11.83 16.10 -8.12
CA GLU A 168 -12.38 16.80 -9.28
C GLU A 168 -13.91 16.70 -9.35
N SER A 169 -14.45 15.54 -8.96
CA SER A 169 -15.88 15.29 -8.94
C SER A 169 -16.58 16.09 -7.82
N SER A 170 -15.87 16.60 -6.81
CA SER A 170 -16.48 17.29 -5.67
C SER A 170 -15.50 18.23 -4.96
N SER A 171 -15.72 19.53 -5.12
CA SER A 171 -14.95 20.61 -4.47
C SER A 171 -14.79 20.45 -2.96
N ARG A 172 -15.71 19.78 -2.27
CA ARG A 172 -15.59 19.54 -0.83
C ARG A 172 -14.56 18.46 -0.47
N PHE A 173 -14.39 17.41 -1.29
CA PHE A 173 -13.33 16.41 -1.05
C PHE A 173 -11.94 17.03 -1.23
N GLN A 174 -11.85 18.05 -2.09
CA GLN A 174 -10.65 18.87 -2.26
C GLN A 174 -10.27 19.61 -0.97
N ASP A 175 -11.26 20.03 -0.17
CA ASP A 175 -11.04 20.86 1.01
C ASP A 175 -11.04 20.08 2.34
N THR A 176 -11.62 18.88 2.39
CA THR A 176 -11.85 18.15 3.67
C THR A 176 -10.98 16.93 3.90
N VAL A 177 -10.48 16.27 2.85
CA VAL A 177 -9.70 15.02 3.00
C VAL A 177 -8.21 15.32 2.97
N THR A 178 -7.53 15.04 4.09
CA THR A 178 -6.08 15.24 4.20
C THR A 178 -5.32 14.09 3.54
N MET A 179 -4.37 14.39 2.68
CA MET A 179 -3.57 13.38 1.97
C MET A 179 -2.37 12.91 2.80
N ILE A 180 -2.14 11.60 2.79
CA ILE A 180 -0.97 10.93 3.36
C ILE A 180 -0.28 10.17 2.21
N PRO A 181 0.68 10.79 1.51
CA PRO A 181 1.34 10.15 0.39
C PRO A 181 2.30 9.07 0.86
N LEU A 182 2.19 7.91 0.23
CA LEU A 182 3.22 6.88 0.22
C LEU A 182 3.99 7.01 -1.09
N THR A 183 5.29 6.76 -1.02
CA THR A 183 6.21 6.64 -2.15
C THR A 183 7.03 5.37 -1.98
N PRO A 184 7.74 4.85 -2.99
CA PRO A 184 8.73 3.80 -2.74
C PRO A 184 9.70 4.26 -1.66
N PHE A 185 10.24 3.31 -0.88
CA PHE A 185 11.15 3.62 0.20
C PHE A 185 12.36 4.41 -0.29
N ASN A 186 12.66 5.48 0.44
CA ASN A 186 13.96 6.13 0.35
C ASN A 186 15.06 5.23 0.96
N LEU A 187 16.31 5.69 0.93
CA LEU A 187 17.44 4.87 1.38
C LEU A 187 17.36 4.55 2.88
N GLU A 188 16.89 5.50 3.69
CA GLU A 188 16.74 5.34 5.14
C GLU A 188 15.63 4.32 5.48
N GLN A 189 14.47 4.43 4.83
CA GLN A 189 13.36 3.48 4.98
C GLN A 189 13.76 2.08 4.49
N THR A 190 14.53 2.00 3.41
CA THR A 190 15.09 0.74 2.92
C THR A 190 16.06 0.16 3.94
N ARG A 191 16.94 0.99 4.52
CA ARG A 191 17.89 0.58 5.57
C ARG A 191 17.15 -0.04 6.76
N ALA A 192 16.12 0.64 7.25
CA ALA A 192 15.34 0.15 8.39
C ALA A 192 14.75 -1.24 8.13
N LEU A 193 14.18 -1.47 6.94
CA LEU A 193 13.64 -2.78 6.56
C LEU A 193 14.73 -3.85 6.35
N VAL A 194 15.87 -3.48 5.74
CA VAL A 194 17.02 -4.39 5.57
C VAL A 194 17.56 -4.84 6.94
N THR A 195 17.76 -3.89 7.86
CA THR A 195 18.20 -4.19 9.24
C THR A 195 17.23 -5.14 9.94
N LEU A 196 15.92 -4.87 9.85
CA LEU A 196 14.90 -5.72 10.44
C LEU A 196 14.92 -7.15 9.87
N CYS A 197 15.17 -7.31 8.57
CA CYS A 197 15.30 -8.63 7.94
C CYS A 197 16.58 -9.39 8.36
N GLN A 198 17.61 -8.69 8.82
CA GLN A 198 18.86 -9.29 9.32
C GLN A 198 18.80 -9.65 10.81
N ASP A 199 17.91 -9.03 11.57
CA ASP A 199 17.74 -9.30 13.00
C ASP A 199 17.08 -10.67 13.23
N SER A 200 17.93 -11.68 13.47
CA SER A 200 17.50 -13.05 13.71
C SER A 200 16.67 -13.23 14.99
N ASP A 201 16.79 -12.33 15.97
CA ASP A 201 16.04 -12.38 17.23
C ASP A 201 14.70 -11.64 17.11
N ALA A 202 14.61 -10.54 16.35
CA ALA A 202 13.32 -9.94 15.98
C ALA A 202 12.47 -10.92 15.14
N MET A 203 13.09 -11.61 14.17
CA MET A 203 12.42 -12.65 13.36
C MET A 203 11.94 -13.85 14.20
N ARG A 204 12.62 -14.19 15.31
CA ARG A 204 12.23 -15.26 16.24
C ARG A 204 11.21 -14.81 17.30
N GLY A 205 11.33 -13.58 17.81
CA GLY A 205 10.50 -13.03 18.88
C GLY A 205 9.09 -12.63 18.46
N LEU A 206 8.89 -12.30 17.18
CA LEU A 206 7.58 -11.89 16.64
C LEU A 206 6.59 -13.05 16.43
N ALA A 207 7.03 -14.30 16.63
CA ALA A 207 6.18 -15.47 16.56
C ALA A 207 5.56 -15.88 17.91
N GLN A 208 6.07 -15.44 19.09
CA GLN A 208 5.58 -16.00 20.37
C GLN A 208 6.04 -15.38 21.71
N ILE A 209 6.24 -14.06 21.89
CA ILE A 209 6.62 -13.52 23.23
C ILE A 209 5.75 -12.31 23.68
N PRO A 210 5.17 -12.33 24.91
CA PRO A 210 4.50 -11.19 25.52
C PRO A 210 5.42 -9.97 25.70
N GLN A 211 4.86 -8.76 25.53
CA GLN A 211 5.50 -7.42 25.45
C GLN A 211 6.55 -7.00 26.51
N ARG A 212 6.98 -7.86 27.45
CA ARG A 212 7.80 -7.46 28.61
C ARG A 212 9.32 -7.66 28.52
N LEU A 213 9.87 -8.14 27.40
CA LEU A 213 11.32 -8.36 27.26
C LEU A 213 12.05 -7.42 26.28
N MET A 214 11.38 -6.35 25.80
CA MET A 214 11.91 -5.42 24.79
C MET A 214 13.07 -4.50 25.26
N TYR A 215 13.58 -4.66 26.49
CA TYR A 215 14.54 -3.74 27.11
C TYR A 215 15.94 -4.30 27.38
N LEU A 216 16.27 -5.53 26.96
CA LEU A 216 17.54 -6.17 27.33
C LEU A 216 18.46 -6.61 26.18
N LEU A 217 18.24 -6.14 24.95
CA LEU A 217 19.24 -6.26 23.89
C LEU A 217 19.91 -4.89 23.68
N THR A 218 20.95 -4.69 24.47
CA THR A 218 22.00 -3.71 24.22
C THR A 218 22.52 -3.88 22.79
N PHE A 219 22.34 -2.82 22.00
CA PHE A 219 22.89 -2.60 20.68
C PHE A 219 24.37 -3.01 20.60
N ASP A 220 24.67 -4.07 19.85
CA ASP A 220 25.87 -4.08 19.01
C ASP A 220 25.43 -3.48 17.66
N PRO A 221 25.96 -2.33 17.21
CA PRO A 221 25.58 -1.76 15.93
C PRO A 221 26.13 -2.65 14.82
N PHE A 222 25.36 -3.67 14.46
CA PHE A 222 25.57 -4.45 13.25
C PHE A 222 25.68 -3.46 12.09
N ARG A 223 26.88 -3.39 11.51
CA ARG A 223 27.14 -2.58 10.32
C ARG A 223 26.40 -3.23 9.16
N VAL A 224 25.15 -2.82 8.93
CA VAL A 224 24.58 -2.94 7.59
C VAL A 224 25.53 -2.15 6.69
N GLU A 225 26.28 -2.86 5.85
CA GLU A 225 27.18 -2.22 4.90
C GLU A 225 26.33 -1.23 4.09
N GLU A 226 26.67 0.07 4.10
CA GLU A 226 25.87 1.08 3.39
C GLU A 226 25.68 0.70 1.91
N GLY A 227 26.68 0.03 1.34
CA GLY A 227 26.64 -0.55 0.00
C GLY A 227 25.49 -1.55 -0.19
N LEU A 228 25.25 -2.46 0.76
CA LEU A 228 24.19 -3.48 0.65
C LEU A 228 22.81 -2.81 0.59
N THR A 229 22.55 -1.84 1.46
CA THR A 229 21.25 -1.15 1.47
C THR A 229 21.02 -0.40 0.16
N GLN A 230 22.03 0.33 -0.30
CA GLN A 230 21.96 1.04 -1.58
C GLN A 230 21.68 0.06 -2.73
N ARG A 231 22.37 -1.08 -2.75
CA ARG A 231 22.17 -2.12 -3.76
C ARG A 231 20.76 -2.71 -3.72
N VAL A 232 20.24 -3.02 -2.52
CA VAL A 232 18.87 -3.50 -2.34
C VAL A 232 17.87 -2.45 -2.86
N GLN A 233 18.08 -1.17 -2.57
CA GLN A 233 17.22 -0.10 -3.07
C GLN A 233 17.27 0.00 -4.60
N GLU A 234 18.47 -0.06 -5.21
CA GLU A 234 18.68 -0.02 -6.66
C GLU A 234 18.00 -1.19 -7.38
N VAL A 235 18.11 -2.40 -6.82
CA VAL A 235 17.54 -3.62 -7.40
C VAL A 235 16.02 -3.62 -7.34
N THR A 236 15.47 -3.22 -6.19
CA THR A 236 14.05 -3.36 -5.88
C THR A 236 13.24 -2.09 -6.13
N GLY A 237 13.91 -0.96 -6.38
CA GLY A 237 13.27 0.34 -6.54
C GLY A 237 12.71 0.92 -5.24
N GLY A 238 13.08 0.36 -4.09
CA GLY A 238 12.50 0.73 -2.79
C GLY A 238 11.06 0.25 -2.58
N PHE A 239 10.50 -0.61 -3.44
CA PHE A 239 9.16 -1.16 -3.17
C PHE A 239 9.23 -2.10 -1.96
N PRO A 240 8.51 -1.83 -0.85
CA PRO A 240 8.64 -2.59 0.40
C PRO A 240 8.51 -4.11 0.22
N PHE A 241 7.55 -4.55 -0.59
CA PHE A 241 7.34 -5.96 -0.94
C PHE A 241 8.55 -6.58 -1.66
N LEU A 242 9.17 -5.85 -2.61
CA LEU A 242 10.33 -6.37 -3.36
C LEU A 242 11.60 -6.32 -2.51
N VAL A 243 11.80 -5.26 -1.70
CA VAL A 243 12.89 -5.18 -0.71
C VAL A 243 12.88 -6.43 0.15
N GLN A 244 11.73 -6.77 0.71
CA GLN A 244 11.60 -7.90 1.62
C GLN A 244 11.73 -9.27 0.90
N THR A 245 11.14 -9.41 -0.29
CA THR A 245 11.33 -10.63 -1.12
C THR A 245 12.80 -10.84 -1.49
N TYR A 246 13.50 -9.76 -1.84
CA TYR A 246 14.91 -9.82 -2.20
C TYR A 246 15.80 -10.14 -1.01
N MET A 247 15.55 -9.50 0.14
CA MET A 247 16.26 -9.82 1.40
C MET A 247 16.08 -11.27 1.81
N LYS A 248 14.87 -11.83 1.68
CA LYS A 248 14.64 -13.26 1.91
C LYS A 248 15.54 -14.12 1.02
N MET A 249 15.58 -13.86 -0.29
CA MET A 249 16.41 -14.62 -1.22
C MET A 249 17.90 -14.49 -0.91
N LEU A 250 18.36 -13.32 -0.47
CA LEU A 250 19.73 -13.12 -0.02
C LEU A 250 20.08 -13.98 1.19
N VAL A 251 19.20 -13.99 2.21
CA VAL A 251 19.38 -14.81 3.42
C VAL A 251 19.40 -16.30 3.08
N ASP A 252 18.43 -16.76 2.29
CA ASP A 252 18.31 -18.16 1.90
C ASP A 252 19.56 -18.62 1.12
N TYR A 253 20.05 -17.80 0.19
CA TYR A 253 21.26 -18.09 -0.58
C TYR A 253 22.52 -18.05 0.28
N ALA A 254 22.66 -17.09 1.19
CA ALA A 254 23.81 -17.06 2.11
C ALA A 254 23.87 -18.34 2.94
N ALA A 255 22.72 -18.80 3.46
CA ALA A 255 22.62 -20.05 4.20
C ALA A 255 23.01 -21.28 3.35
N GLU A 256 22.58 -21.34 2.08
CA GLU A 256 23.00 -22.40 1.14
C GLU A 256 24.52 -22.41 0.89
N GLN A 257 25.16 -21.24 0.92
CA GLN A 257 26.62 -21.10 0.82
C GLN A 257 27.35 -21.32 2.16
N GLY A 258 26.66 -21.75 3.21
CA GLY A 258 27.22 -21.94 4.55
C GLY A 258 27.64 -20.63 5.24
N LYS A 259 27.13 -19.49 4.79
CA LYS A 259 27.39 -18.16 5.37
C LYS A 259 26.24 -17.77 6.30
N GLU A 260 26.55 -17.16 7.43
CA GLU A 260 25.51 -16.60 8.30
C GLU A 260 24.86 -15.34 7.68
N PRO A 261 23.59 -15.02 8.00
CA PRO A 261 22.88 -13.83 7.49
C PRO A 261 23.58 -12.50 7.81
N LEU A 262 24.44 -12.49 8.83
CA LEU A 262 25.27 -11.35 9.23
C LEU A 262 26.38 -11.01 8.22
N TYR A 263 26.66 -11.90 7.27
CA TYR A 263 27.68 -11.71 6.22
C TYR A 263 27.11 -11.29 4.87
N LEU A 264 25.85 -10.86 4.81
CA LEU A 264 25.31 -10.26 3.59
C LEU A 264 26.11 -9.02 3.22
N ASN A 265 26.70 -9.05 2.02
CA ASN A 265 27.53 -7.99 1.47
C ASN A 265 27.16 -7.71 0.01
N ASN A 266 27.81 -6.71 -0.59
CA ASN A 266 27.58 -6.32 -1.97
C ASN A 266 27.83 -7.44 -3.00
N GLU A 267 28.78 -8.35 -2.73
CA GLU A 267 29.12 -9.44 -3.66
C GLU A 267 27.98 -10.47 -3.73
N ILE A 268 27.45 -10.86 -2.57
CA ILE A 268 26.29 -11.77 -2.48
C ILE A 268 25.08 -11.10 -3.12
N ALA A 269 24.87 -9.80 -2.89
CA ALA A 269 23.80 -9.05 -3.53
C ALA A 269 23.97 -8.99 -5.05
N ALA A 270 25.17 -8.73 -5.58
CA ALA A 270 25.41 -8.71 -7.01
C ALA A 270 25.17 -10.08 -7.67
N ALA A 271 25.58 -11.17 -7.03
CA ALA A 271 25.31 -12.52 -7.50
C ALA A 271 23.81 -12.84 -7.51
N MET A 272 23.08 -12.39 -6.48
CA MET A 272 21.66 -12.68 -6.33
C MET A 272 20.76 -11.86 -7.24
N GLU A 273 21.18 -10.69 -7.73
CA GLU A 273 20.34 -9.86 -8.61
C GLU A 273 19.85 -10.62 -9.85
N VAL A 274 20.72 -11.43 -10.46
CA VAL A 274 20.34 -12.24 -11.64
C VAL A 274 19.30 -13.28 -11.26
N HIS A 275 19.52 -14.01 -10.16
CA HIS A 275 18.57 -15.00 -9.66
C HIS A 275 17.23 -14.36 -9.26
N PHE A 276 17.25 -13.18 -8.65
CA PHE A 276 16.05 -12.43 -8.29
C PHE A 276 15.28 -11.94 -9.52
N THR A 277 15.99 -11.37 -10.50
CA THR A 277 15.42 -10.95 -11.80
C THR A 277 14.74 -12.12 -12.51
N ASP A 278 15.32 -13.32 -12.40
CA ASP A 278 14.80 -14.55 -12.95
C ASP A 278 13.60 -15.08 -12.14
N ALA A 279 13.64 -14.99 -10.81
CA ALA A 279 12.58 -15.43 -9.91
C ALA A 279 11.31 -14.58 -10.03
N ILE A 280 11.43 -13.26 -10.23
CA ILE A 280 10.27 -12.39 -10.46
C ILE A 280 9.75 -12.45 -11.90
N ARG A 281 10.52 -13.03 -12.83
CA ARG A 281 10.18 -13.06 -14.27
C ARG A 281 8.82 -13.69 -14.57
N PRO A 282 8.41 -14.84 -13.99
CA PRO A 282 7.09 -15.42 -14.26
C PRO A 282 5.97 -14.47 -13.84
N GLN A 283 6.15 -13.81 -12.69
CA GLN A 283 5.20 -12.81 -12.20
C GLN A 283 5.10 -11.69 -13.22
N ILE A 284 6.23 -11.05 -13.58
CA ILE A 284 6.30 -9.98 -14.60
C ILE A 284 5.69 -10.42 -15.94
N SER A 285 5.92 -11.65 -16.38
CA SER A 285 5.34 -12.19 -17.62
C SER A 285 3.81 -12.31 -17.54
N HIS A 286 3.27 -12.80 -16.42
CA HIS A 286 1.82 -12.81 -16.19
C HIS A 286 1.24 -11.39 -16.16
N LEU A 287 1.99 -10.39 -15.68
CA LEU A 287 1.59 -8.98 -15.76
C LEU A 287 1.56 -8.50 -17.20
N TRP A 288 2.67 -8.71 -17.91
CA TRP A 288 2.82 -8.28 -19.28
C TRP A 288 1.70 -8.82 -20.18
N ASN A 289 1.41 -10.11 -20.05
CA ASN A 289 0.38 -10.77 -20.84
C ASN A 289 -1.04 -10.30 -20.49
N ALA A 290 -1.26 -9.80 -19.27
CA ALA A 290 -2.53 -9.21 -18.87
C ALA A 290 -2.70 -7.75 -19.32
N PHE A 291 -1.61 -7.06 -19.70
CA PHE A 291 -1.69 -5.68 -20.16
C PHE A 291 -2.26 -5.59 -21.58
N SER A 292 -3.07 -4.56 -21.82
CA SER A 292 -3.57 -4.20 -23.14
C SER A 292 -2.43 -3.72 -24.06
N SER A 293 -2.68 -3.67 -25.36
CA SER A 293 -1.69 -3.15 -26.33
C SER A 293 -1.24 -1.74 -25.98
N LEU A 294 -2.17 -0.84 -25.64
CA LEU A 294 -1.86 0.53 -25.21
C LEU A 294 -0.99 0.54 -23.95
N GLN A 295 -1.30 -0.30 -22.95
CA GLN A 295 -0.53 -0.41 -21.72
C GLN A 295 0.91 -0.89 -21.94
N ARG A 296 1.10 -1.90 -22.79
CA ARG A 296 2.43 -2.39 -23.17
C ARG A 296 3.21 -1.30 -23.90
N THR A 297 2.56 -0.57 -24.80
CA THR A 297 3.17 0.58 -25.49
C THR A 297 3.61 1.66 -24.51
N MET A 298 2.77 2.03 -23.54
CA MET A 298 3.12 3.00 -22.50
C MET A 298 4.37 2.55 -21.71
N ILE A 299 4.40 1.28 -21.25
CA ILE A 299 5.56 0.72 -20.55
C ILE A 299 6.82 0.79 -21.41
N LEU A 300 6.72 0.46 -22.71
CA LEU A 300 7.85 0.52 -23.63
C LEU A 300 8.41 1.94 -23.78
N TYR A 301 7.55 2.95 -23.87
CA TYR A 301 7.99 4.34 -23.97
C TYR A 301 8.71 4.80 -22.71
N VAL A 302 8.20 4.43 -21.52
CA VAL A 302 8.85 4.77 -20.25
C VAL A 302 10.17 4.01 -20.08
N LEU A 303 10.26 2.74 -20.48
CA LEU A 303 11.51 1.97 -20.46
C LEU A 303 12.59 2.60 -21.35
N LYS A 304 12.21 3.08 -22.53
CA LYS A 304 13.12 3.71 -23.50
C LYS A 304 13.46 5.16 -23.13
N ASN A 305 12.57 5.84 -22.41
CA ASN A 305 12.71 7.25 -22.03
C ASN A 305 12.39 7.43 -20.54
N PRO A 306 13.28 6.99 -19.63
CA PRO A 306 13.10 7.23 -18.20
C PRO A 306 12.95 8.73 -17.92
N GLY A 307 11.92 9.13 -17.17
CA GLY A 307 11.63 10.54 -16.88
C GLY A 307 10.73 11.23 -17.92
N ILE A 308 10.10 10.48 -18.83
CA ILE A 308 9.09 11.03 -19.75
C ILE A 308 7.93 11.66 -18.98
N THR A 309 7.49 12.86 -19.37
CA THR A 309 6.36 13.52 -18.73
C THR A 309 5.02 12.87 -19.11
N ASP A 310 3.96 13.15 -18.35
CA ASP A 310 2.60 12.71 -18.75
C ASP A 310 2.19 13.26 -20.12
N GLU A 311 2.45 14.54 -20.40
CA GLU A 311 2.22 15.11 -21.72
C GLU A 311 3.06 14.43 -22.82
N GLY A 312 4.29 14.05 -22.50
CA GLY A 312 5.18 13.32 -23.40
C GLY A 312 4.68 11.91 -23.69
N LEU A 313 4.21 11.21 -22.66
CA LEU A 313 3.66 9.86 -22.78
C LEU A 313 2.33 9.89 -23.55
N TRP A 314 1.46 10.84 -23.25
CA TRP A 314 0.23 11.13 -23.99
C TRP A 314 0.49 11.28 -25.49
N LYS A 315 1.38 12.21 -25.86
CA LYS A 315 1.75 12.45 -27.27
C LYS A 315 2.36 11.21 -27.92
N ALA A 316 3.23 10.49 -27.19
CA ALA A 316 3.87 9.28 -27.71
C ALA A 316 2.87 8.13 -27.97
N THR A 317 1.75 8.09 -27.25
CA THR A 317 0.73 7.04 -27.39
C THR A 317 -0.53 7.48 -28.13
N GLU A 318 -0.53 8.69 -28.70
CA GLU A 318 -1.72 9.34 -29.29
C GLU A 318 -2.43 8.48 -30.35
N SER A 319 -1.66 7.72 -31.14
CA SER A 319 -2.18 6.82 -32.17
C SER A 319 -3.04 5.67 -31.63
N PHE A 320 -2.94 5.34 -30.34
CA PHE A 320 -3.64 4.22 -29.70
C PHE A 320 -4.90 4.66 -28.93
N HIS A 321 -5.00 5.91 -28.51
CA HIS A 321 -6.18 6.43 -27.80
C HIS A 321 -6.93 7.52 -28.59
N VAL A 322 -6.44 7.96 -29.75
CA VAL A 322 -7.14 8.87 -30.67
C VAL A 322 -7.63 10.14 -29.96
N LYS A 323 -6.75 10.73 -29.14
CA LYS A 323 -7.05 11.91 -28.29
C LYS A 323 -8.24 11.72 -27.32
N ASN A 324 -8.56 10.49 -26.94
CA ASN A 324 -9.58 10.20 -25.93
C ASN A 324 -8.95 10.03 -24.55
N ASP A 325 -9.18 11.01 -23.67
CA ASP A 325 -8.62 11.07 -22.31
C ASP A 325 -9.05 9.87 -21.46
N SER A 326 -10.29 9.43 -21.61
CA SER A 326 -10.83 8.29 -20.85
C SER A 326 -10.12 6.98 -21.22
N VAL A 327 -9.78 6.79 -22.50
CA VAL A 327 -9.06 5.60 -22.98
C VAL A 327 -7.61 5.60 -22.50
N TYR A 328 -6.91 6.73 -22.62
CA TYR A 328 -5.55 6.87 -22.12
C TYR A 328 -5.47 6.65 -20.62
N LEU A 329 -6.30 7.36 -19.84
CA LEU A 329 -6.30 7.24 -18.38
C LEU A 329 -6.76 5.84 -17.95
N GLY A 330 -7.74 5.25 -18.64
CA GLY A 330 -8.18 3.88 -18.41
C GLY A 330 -7.09 2.83 -18.65
N ALA A 331 -6.12 3.12 -19.51
CA ALA A 331 -4.95 2.29 -19.75
C ALA A 331 -3.80 2.57 -18.78
N LEU A 332 -3.47 3.84 -18.54
CA LEU A 332 -2.43 4.27 -17.60
C LEU A 332 -2.76 3.82 -16.16
N SER A 333 -4.05 3.86 -15.82
CA SER A 333 -4.53 3.58 -14.47
C SER A 333 -4.11 2.20 -13.94
N PRO A 334 -4.42 1.07 -14.61
CA PRO A 334 -3.98 -0.25 -14.14
C PRO A 334 -2.46 -0.44 -14.05
N LEU A 335 -1.67 0.28 -14.85
CA LEU A 335 -0.20 0.19 -14.82
C LEU A 335 0.37 0.73 -13.52
N THR A 336 -0.26 1.74 -12.97
CA THR A 336 0.11 2.31 -11.69
C THR A 336 -0.55 1.54 -10.53
N TYR A 337 -1.68 0.87 -10.76
CA TYR A 337 -2.53 0.29 -9.70
C TYR A 337 -2.30 -1.17 -9.34
N THR A 338 -2.07 -2.05 -10.30
CA THR A 338 -2.45 -3.45 -10.04
C THR A 338 -1.31 -4.37 -9.66
N ARG A 339 -0.06 -4.06 -10.08
CA ARG A 339 0.89 -5.16 -10.32
C ARG A 339 2.37 -4.91 -9.95
N GLY A 340 2.71 -3.80 -9.27
CA GLY A 340 4.08 -3.58 -8.77
C GLY A 340 5.15 -3.27 -9.82
N VAL A 341 4.78 -3.18 -11.11
CA VAL A 341 5.60 -2.58 -12.17
C VAL A 341 5.64 -1.05 -12.05
N GLY A 342 4.74 -0.51 -11.21
CA GLY A 342 4.38 0.88 -11.00
C GLY A 342 5.26 1.88 -11.72
N LEU A 343 4.69 2.53 -12.74
CA LEU A 343 5.21 3.80 -13.22
C LEU A 343 5.20 4.75 -12.01
N VAL A 344 6.36 4.99 -11.42
CA VAL A 344 6.52 5.97 -10.35
C VAL A 344 6.45 7.33 -11.01
N THR A 345 5.51 8.12 -10.53
CA THR A 345 5.44 9.55 -10.78
C THR A 345 6.34 10.26 -9.79
N ASP A 346 7.49 10.78 -10.24
CA ASP A 346 8.21 11.81 -9.51
C ASP A 346 7.82 13.16 -10.12
N GLY A 347 6.89 13.85 -9.46
CA GLY A 347 6.16 14.97 -10.06
C GLY A 347 5.39 14.53 -11.32
N ASN A 348 5.67 15.21 -12.45
CA ASN A 348 4.99 14.97 -13.73
C ASN A 348 5.67 13.91 -14.62
N THR A 349 6.68 13.18 -14.11
CA THR A 349 7.50 12.26 -14.92
C THR A 349 7.33 10.80 -14.52
N PHE A 350 7.36 9.89 -15.48
CA PHE A 350 7.23 8.46 -15.27
C PHE A 350 8.58 7.74 -15.32
N ALA A 351 8.79 6.83 -14.36
CA ALA A 351 9.91 5.90 -14.35
C ALA A 351 9.47 4.51 -13.84
N ILE A 352 10.20 3.47 -14.24
CA ILE A 352 10.06 2.13 -13.64
C ILE A 352 11.23 1.96 -12.66
N PRO A 353 11.00 2.01 -11.35
CA PRO A 353 12.06 1.88 -10.36
C PRO A 353 12.48 0.40 -10.23
N GLY A 354 13.72 0.18 -9.77
CA GLY A 354 14.28 -1.16 -9.62
C GLY A 354 14.93 -1.72 -10.88
N SER A 355 16.23 -2.01 -10.84
CA SER A 355 16.96 -2.61 -11.97
C SER A 355 16.41 -3.98 -12.34
N ALA A 356 16.00 -4.81 -11.37
CA ALA A 356 15.45 -6.14 -11.64
C ALA A 356 14.13 -6.07 -12.41
N VAL A 357 13.21 -5.16 -12.01
CA VAL A 357 11.93 -4.98 -12.70
C VAL A 357 12.16 -4.52 -14.14
N ARG A 358 13.02 -3.52 -14.35
CA ARG A 358 13.38 -3.03 -15.70
C ARG A 358 14.01 -4.13 -16.55
N ALA A 359 14.98 -4.87 -16.01
CA ALA A 359 15.66 -5.94 -16.71
C ALA A 359 14.70 -7.08 -17.09
N SER A 360 13.79 -7.49 -16.19
CA SER A 360 12.76 -8.49 -16.49
C SER A 360 11.81 -8.04 -17.61
N LEU A 361 11.43 -6.76 -17.64
CA LEU A 361 10.57 -6.21 -18.70
C LEU A 361 11.32 -6.12 -20.04
N LEU A 362 12.54 -5.59 -20.07
CA LEU A 362 13.36 -5.46 -21.28
C LEU A 362 13.56 -6.82 -21.97
N ARG A 363 13.94 -7.85 -21.21
CA ARG A 363 14.11 -9.22 -21.73
C ARG A 363 12.84 -9.80 -22.34
N TYR A 364 11.67 -9.36 -21.89
CA TYR A 364 10.40 -9.78 -22.49
C TYR A 364 10.16 -9.09 -23.84
N THR A 365 10.54 -7.82 -23.94
CA THR A 365 10.34 -7.02 -25.15
C THR A 365 11.26 -7.45 -26.30
N GLU A 366 12.49 -7.87 -25.99
CA GLU A 366 13.48 -8.36 -26.96
C GLU A 366 13.12 -9.73 -27.58
N ARG A 367 12.26 -10.52 -26.92
CA ARG A 367 11.80 -11.82 -27.44
C ARG A 367 10.62 -11.71 -28.41
N MET A 368 9.99 -10.54 -28.50
CA MET A 368 8.80 -10.30 -29.31
C MET A 368 9.08 -9.45 -30.56
N SER A 369 10.26 -8.82 -30.63
CA SER A 369 10.84 -8.23 -31.84
C SER A 369 11.60 -9.28 -32.62
#